data_AF-A0A352L7F0-F1
#
_entry.id   AF-A0A352L7F0-F1
#
_cell.length_a   1.000
_cell.length_b   1.000
_cell.length_c   1.000
_cell.angle_alpha   90.00
_cell.angle_beta   90.00
_cell.angle_gamma   90.00
#
_symmetry.space_group_name_H-M   'P 1'
#
loop_
_entity.id
_entity.type
_entity.pdbx_description
1 polymer ?
#
loop_
_entity_poly.entity_id
_entity_poly.type
_entity_poly.pdbx_seq_one_letter_code
_entity_poly.pdbx_strand_id
1 'polypeptide(L)'
;MKRPRILLVTIHGCGMPGGGGDVRAHFFARAAAGLGSVTLLSLCGGLGQQPDSAISGLCEAVIASPDGSGGQVTQPKSSGSGLKLLLAPWRDRWRPFVAACVQHGLAVPAGLRRAVFTALLRWEHQCCCLLGLLPPLKCLAWWQEYDRLREQVLLAEAQAGGFDAVWVEDVFSWPFAADLLKTLKRPPVAVICNTYNIETVLALRQAGTIAGYAERRLAFRNASQLRRMERQAYAESSLTIVCSEQDRAEGTKLVPAGRFTVVENGVDLQYFQRGCSRPTVTESPVLLLTGTFTYGPNTEAARFFAAEILPMIRRQIPQVRFLLAGRSAQLAQQHLRSLGLHVEAVSDPADMRPIFESAAVFVVPLLVGGGTRLKILEAMAMQVPVVSTTIGAEGLNAVNGVHLQIADRPKDFAESCLRLLTAGAAEQQVETALQWVRSRYGWTELCRKAASAVEVVLDQ
;
A
#
# COMPACT_ATOMS: atom_id res chain seq x y z
N MET A 1 6.29 35.09 4.61
CA MET A 1 5.46 34.59 3.49
C MET A 1 4.16 34.05 4.07
N LYS A 2 3.03 34.23 3.40
CA LYS A 2 1.74 33.69 3.85
C LYS A 2 1.81 32.16 3.74
N ARG A 3 1.43 31.42 4.79
CA ARG A 3 1.42 29.95 4.72
C ARG A 3 0.39 29.49 3.66
N PRO A 4 0.73 28.55 2.75
CA PRO A 4 -0.19 28.07 1.74
C PRO A 4 -1.33 27.28 2.37
N ARG A 5 -2.53 27.42 1.83
CA ARG A 5 -3.72 26.64 2.19
C ARG A 5 -3.81 25.42 1.29
N ILE A 6 -3.74 24.23 1.88
CA ILE A 6 -3.64 22.96 1.16
C ILE A 6 -4.88 22.13 1.47
N LEU A 7 -5.61 21.73 0.43
CA LEU A 7 -6.65 20.70 0.52
C LEU A 7 -6.03 19.33 0.25
N LEU A 8 -5.94 18.47 1.27
CA LEU A 8 -5.43 17.11 1.16
C LEU A 8 -6.58 16.12 0.98
N VAL A 9 -6.62 15.40 -0.14
CA VAL A 9 -7.68 14.44 -0.49
C VAL A 9 -7.12 13.02 -0.43
N THR A 10 -7.72 12.17 0.42
CA THR A 10 -7.28 10.78 0.58
C THR A 10 -8.44 9.80 0.79
N ILE A 11 -8.26 8.58 0.27
CA ILE A 11 -9.12 7.42 0.57
C ILE A 11 -8.53 6.49 1.64
N HIS A 12 -7.32 6.79 2.12
CA HIS A 12 -6.57 5.99 3.11
C HIS A 12 -6.68 6.59 4.51
N GLY A 13 -6.50 5.74 5.54
CA GLY A 13 -6.71 6.13 6.94
C GLY A 13 -5.63 7.05 7.52
N CYS A 14 -4.50 7.22 6.84
CA CYS A 14 -3.33 8.00 7.31
C CYS A 14 -2.85 7.57 8.72
N GLY A 15 -2.80 6.26 8.99
CA GLY A 15 -2.56 5.71 10.33
C GLY A 15 -1.27 4.93 10.52
N MET A 16 -0.82 4.88 11.78
CA MET A 16 0.31 4.08 12.26
C MET A 16 -0.10 3.19 13.46
N PRO A 17 0.35 1.92 13.55
CA PRO A 17 0.95 1.14 12.47
C PRO A 17 -0.09 0.82 11.38
N GLY A 18 0.33 0.74 10.12
CA GLY A 18 -0.56 0.57 8.97
C GLY A 18 0.07 -0.20 7.82
N GLY A 19 -0.73 -0.48 6.77
CA GLY A 19 -0.18 -0.96 5.50
C GLY A 19 0.59 0.17 4.79
N GLY A 20 1.49 -0.16 3.85
CA GLY A 20 2.39 0.83 3.25
C GLY A 20 1.72 2.11 2.71
N GLY A 21 0.49 2.03 2.19
CA GLY A 21 -0.28 3.20 1.74
C GLY A 21 -0.76 4.09 2.89
N ASP A 22 -1.25 3.53 3.99
CA ASP A 22 -1.68 4.28 5.18
C ASP A 22 -0.49 5.00 5.82
N VAL A 23 0.65 4.32 5.91
CA VAL A 23 1.90 4.85 6.46
C VAL A 23 2.42 6.00 5.60
N ARG A 24 2.44 5.83 4.27
CA ARG A 24 2.86 6.91 3.37
C ARG A 24 1.94 8.12 3.48
N ALA A 25 0.62 7.92 3.40
CA ALA A 25 -0.36 8.99 3.53
C ALA A 25 -0.20 9.75 4.86
N HIS A 26 0.06 9.05 5.96
CA HIS A 26 0.36 9.65 7.26
C HIS A 26 1.54 10.62 7.18
N PHE A 27 2.70 10.19 6.69
CA PHE A 27 3.89 11.03 6.65
C PHE A 27 3.80 12.17 5.63
N PHE A 28 3.13 11.96 4.51
CA PHE A 28 2.90 13.02 3.53
C PHE A 28 1.87 14.05 3.99
N ALA A 29 0.85 13.64 4.77
CA ALA A 29 -0.03 14.58 5.47
C ALA A 29 0.75 15.46 6.46
N ARG A 30 1.71 14.89 7.20
CA ARG A 30 2.63 15.66 8.06
C ARG A 30 3.51 16.62 7.27
N ALA A 31 4.01 16.19 6.11
CA ALA A 31 4.79 17.05 5.22
C ALA A 31 3.96 18.25 4.75
N ALA A 32 2.71 18.02 4.32
CA ALA A 32 1.78 19.08 3.93
C ALA A 32 1.48 20.05 5.09
N ALA A 33 1.27 19.55 6.31
CA ALA A 33 1.05 20.39 7.49
C ALA A 33 2.29 21.21 7.90
N GLY A 34 3.49 20.72 7.56
CA GLY A 34 4.73 21.48 7.69
C GLY A 34 4.76 22.70 6.75
N LEU A 35 4.31 22.53 5.51
CA LEU A 35 4.28 23.59 4.49
C LEU A 35 3.30 24.71 4.86
N GLY A 36 2.09 24.37 5.29
CA GLY A 36 1.06 25.38 5.52
C GLY A 36 -0.17 24.89 6.25
N SER A 37 -1.28 25.58 6.03
CA SER A 37 -2.56 25.21 6.63
C SER A 37 -3.23 24.10 5.84
N VAL A 38 -3.59 23.00 6.50
CA VAL A 38 -4.15 21.81 5.84
C VAL A 38 -5.62 21.65 6.20
N THR A 39 -6.46 21.53 5.18
CA THR A 39 -7.80 20.93 5.28
C THR A 39 -7.72 19.51 4.75
N LEU A 40 -7.97 18.52 5.60
CA LEU A 40 -7.96 17.10 5.24
C LEU A 40 -9.36 16.63 4.87
N LEU A 41 -9.56 16.21 3.63
CA LEU A 41 -10.71 15.40 3.21
C LEU A 41 -10.33 13.92 3.26
N SER A 42 -10.89 13.20 4.22
CA SER A 42 -10.68 11.75 4.36
C SER A 42 -11.94 10.97 4.07
N LEU A 43 -11.90 10.17 3.01
CA LEU A 43 -13.01 9.32 2.59
C LEU A 43 -13.00 7.95 3.30
N CYS A 44 -12.01 7.67 4.16
CA CYS A 44 -11.91 6.39 4.89
C CYS A 44 -13.02 6.21 5.95
N GLY A 45 -13.70 7.30 6.35
CA GLY A 45 -14.79 7.29 7.33
C GLY A 45 -15.95 6.35 6.95
N GLY A 46 -16.21 6.14 5.65
CA GLY A 46 -17.21 5.18 5.17
C GLY A 46 -16.93 3.72 5.57
N LEU A 47 -15.68 3.38 5.91
CA LEU A 47 -15.27 2.08 6.44
C LEU A 47 -15.16 2.08 7.97
N GLY A 48 -15.68 3.12 8.65
CA GLY A 48 -15.58 3.35 10.08
C GLY A 48 -14.13 3.32 10.57
N GLN A 49 -13.23 3.94 9.80
CA GLN A 49 -11.87 4.26 10.19
C GLN A 49 -11.76 5.78 10.26
N GLN A 50 -11.26 6.30 11.38
CA GLN A 50 -10.99 7.73 11.54
C GLN A 50 -9.55 8.04 11.10
N PRO A 51 -9.29 9.26 10.61
CA PRO A 51 -7.93 9.75 10.48
C PRO A 51 -7.19 9.67 11.83
N ASP A 52 -5.92 9.32 11.79
CA ASP A 52 -5.07 9.28 12.97
C ASP A 52 -5.12 10.61 13.75
N SER A 53 -5.21 10.55 15.08
CA SER A 53 -5.31 11.74 15.92
C SER A 53 -4.06 12.62 15.84
N ALA A 54 -2.88 12.03 15.57
CA ALA A 54 -1.65 12.77 15.34
C ALA A 54 -1.69 13.58 14.04
N ILE A 55 -2.43 13.13 13.03
CA ILE A 55 -2.65 13.90 11.78
C ILE A 55 -3.76 14.92 11.99
N SER A 56 -4.86 14.50 12.60
CA SER A 56 -6.01 15.37 12.86
C SER A 56 -5.62 16.62 13.66
N GLY A 57 -4.72 16.47 14.65
CA GLY A 57 -4.20 17.60 15.43
C GLY A 57 -3.25 18.54 14.67
N LEU A 58 -2.78 18.16 13.47
CA LEU A 58 -1.95 19.00 12.60
C LEU A 58 -2.75 19.71 11.51
N CYS A 59 -4.01 19.33 11.29
CA CYS A 59 -4.90 19.93 10.31
C CYS A 59 -5.73 21.06 10.93
N GLU A 60 -6.00 22.13 10.17
CA GLU A 60 -6.92 23.19 10.60
C GLU A 60 -8.37 22.70 10.59
N ALA A 61 -8.68 21.82 9.63
CA ALA A 61 -9.98 21.19 9.51
C ALA A 61 -9.80 19.74 9.02
N VAL A 62 -10.61 18.84 9.58
CA VAL A 62 -10.74 17.46 9.12
C VAL A 62 -12.18 17.26 8.71
N ILE A 63 -12.38 16.95 7.44
CA ILE A 63 -13.67 16.63 6.82
C ILE A 63 -13.69 15.13 6.59
N ALA A 64 -14.39 14.43 7.49
CA ALA A 64 -14.56 12.99 7.47
C ALA A 64 -15.95 12.65 8.03
N SER A 65 -16.48 11.47 7.70
CA SER A 65 -17.72 11.00 8.30
C SER A 65 -17.58 10.85 9.84
N PRO A 66 -18.49 11.43 10.64
CA PRO A 66 -18.46 11.26 12.09
C PRO A 66 -18.77 9.81 12.48
N ASP A 67 -18.20 9.35 13.59
CA ASP A 67 -18.69 8.16 14.27
C ASP A 67 -20.17 8.35 14.64
N GLY A 68 -20.93 7.27 14.69
CA GLY A 68 -22.34 7.25 15.10
C GLY A 68 -22.61 7.65 16.57
N SER A 69 -21.86 8.60 17.13
CA SER A 69 -22.02 9.11 18.49
C SER A 69 -21.54 10.56 18.57
N GLY A 70 -22.45 11.52 18.37
CA GLY A 70 -22.14 12.94 18.58
C GLY A 70 -23.17 13.92 18.03
N GLY A 71 -24.44 13.79 18.43
CA GLY A 71 -25.49 14.78 18.13
C GLY A 71 -26.88 14.16 18.13
N GLN A 72 -27.72 14.52 19.09
CA GLN A 72 -29.13 14.14 19.11
C GLN A 72 -29.85 14.71 17.89
N VAL A 73 -30.00 13.89 16.86
CA VAL A 73 -31.12 13.96 15.91
C VAL A 73 -31.80 12.61 16.01
N THR A 74 -33.10 12.64 16.29
CA THR A 74 -33.97 11.50 16.54
C THR A 74 -33.76 10.37 15.53
N GLN A 75 -33.45 9.17 16.05
CA GLN A 75 -33.32 7.96 15.25
C GLN A 75 -34.61 7.69 14.46
N PRO A 76 -34.54 7.48 13.13
CA PRO A 76 -35.35 6.44 12.53
C PRO A 76 -34.71 5.11 12.92
N LYS A 77 -35.50 4.21 13.52
CA LYS A 77 -35.12 2.82 13.70
C LYS A 77 -34.87 2.19 12.32
N SER A 78 -33.62 2.15 11.88
CA SER A 78 -33.20 1.26 10.81
C SER A 78 -31.88 0.60 11.20
N SER A 79 -31.97 -0.70 11.47
CA SER A 79 -30.85 -1.64 11.50
C SER A 79 -29.98 -1.48 10.24
N GLY A 80 -28.77 -0.93 10.40
CA GLY A 80 -27.87 -0.66 9.28
C GLY A 80 -26.42 -0.80 9.70
N SER A 81 -26.04 -1.97 10.21
CA SER A 81 -24.63 -2.35 10.32
C SER A 81 -24.13 -2.92 9.00
N GLY A 82 -23.05 -2.33 8.49
CA GLY A 82 -22.14 -3.00 7.57
C GLY A 82 -22.13 -2.43 6.16
N LEU A 83 -21.19 -1.52 5.91
CA LEU A 83 -20.50 -1.49 4.62
C LEU A 83 -18.99 -1.36 4.86
N LYS A 84 -18.45 -2.23 5.72
CA LYS A 84 -17.01 -2.40 5.93
C LYS A 84 -16.52 -3.62 5.12
N LEU A 85 -16.26 -3.43 3.83
CA LEU A 85 -15.27 -4.12 2.98
C LEU A 85 -15.70 -4.03 1.50
N LEU A 86 -15.04 -3.19 0.72
CA LEU A 86 -15.08 -3.26 -0.74
C LEU A 86 -13.64 -3.24 -1.28
N LEU A 87 -12.89 -4.31 -1.02
CA LEU A 87 -11.71 -4.64 -1.81
C LEU A 87 -12.13 -5.70 -2.83
N ALA A 88 -12.03 -5.35 -4.12
CA ALA A 88 -12.20 -6.32 -5.20
C ALA A 88 -11.28 -7.54 -4.95
N PRO A 89 -11.79 -8.78 -5.07
CA PRO A 89 -10.97 -9.94 -4.79
C PRO A 89 -9.90 -10.13 -5.86
N TRP A 90 -8.66 -10.21 -5.39
CA TRP A 90 -7.52 -10.72 -6.12
C TRP A 90 -7.77 -12.19 -6.46
N ARG A 91 -7.83 -12.52 -7.76
CA ARG A 91 -7.95 -13.89 -8.36
C ARG A 91 -9.06 -14.80 -7.79
N ASP A 92 -10.06 -15.11 -8.60
CA ASP A 92 -11.06 -16.18 -8.40
C ASP A 92 -11.95 -16.12 -7.13
N ARG A 93 -11.84 -15.10 -6.27
CA ARG A 93 -12.67 -14.96 -5.06
C ARG A 93 -13.94 -14.13 -5.24
N TRP A 94 -14.47 -14.04 -6.45
CA TRP A 94 -15.77 -13.38 -6.71
C TRP A 94 -16.93 -14.02 -5.94
N ARG A 95 -16.91 -15.34 -5.70
CA ARG A 95 -17.95 -16.03 -4.93
C ARG A 95 -17.94 -15.64 -3.43
N PRO A 96 -16.80 -15.68 -2.73
CA PRO A 96 -16.68 -15.12 -1.37
C PRO A 96 -16.97 -13.61 -1.28
N PHE A 97 -16.57 -12.81 -2.27
CA PHE A 97 -16.86 -11.37 -2.33
C PHE A 97 -18.36 -11.08 -2.37
N VAL A 98 -19.10 -11.75 -3.25
CA VAL A 98 -20.56 -11.58 -3.31
C VAL A 98 -21.24 -12.21 -2.09
N ALA A 99 -20.68 -13.28 -1.53
CA ALA A 99 -21.15 -13.80 -0.25
C ALA A 99 -21.02 -12.75 0.86
N ALA A 100 -19.88 -12.06 0.98
CA ALA A 100 -19.65 -10.99 1.94
C ALA A 100 -20.54 -9.76 1.67
N CYS A 101 -20.73 -9.34 0.41
CA CYS A 101 -21.65 -8.26 0.04
C CYS A 101 -23.10 -8.54 0.49
N VAL A 102 -23.58 -9.78 0.32
CA VAL A 102 -24.91 -10.20 0.78
C VAL A 102 -25.00 -10.33 2.30
N GLN A 103 -23.88 -10.66 2.96
CA GLN A 103 -23.80 -10.78 4.41
C GLN A 103 -23.67 -9.42 5.13
N HIS A 104 -23.20 -8.40 4.41
CA HIS A 104 -22.98 -7.02 4.86
C HIS A 104 -23.79 -6.01 4.04
N GLY A 105 -25.09 -6.27 3.84
CA GLY A 105 -26.06 -5.21 3.54
C GLY A 105 -26.52 -5.00 2.09
N LEU A 106 -25.99 -5.70 1.08
CA LEU A 106 -26.69 -5.77 -0.21
C LEU A 106 -27.86 -6.74 -0.07
N ALA A 107 -29.05 -6.21 0.24
CA ALA A 107 -30.27 -6.99 0.33
C ALA A 107 -30.52 -7.69 -1.01
N VAL A 108 -30.49 -9.02 -1.02
CA VAL A 108 -30.99 -9.79 -2.15
C VAL A 108 -32.49 -9.51 -2.21
N PRO A 109 -33.03 -8.97 -3.31
CA PRO A 109 -34.46 -8.69 -3.42
C PRO A 109 -35.27 -9.94 -3.09
N ALA A 110 -36.36 -9.79 -2.33
CA ALA A 110 -37.20 -10.90 -1.94
C ALA A 110 -37.66 -11.69 -3.18
N GLY A 111 -37.41 -13.01 -3.18
CA GLY A 111 -37.73 -13.90 -4.30
C GLY A 111 -36.58 -14.15 -5.29
N LEU A 112 -35.45 -13.44 -5.19
CA LEU A 112 -34.30 -13.65 -6.08
C LEU A 112 -33.28 -14.61 -5.46
N ARG A 113 -32.86 -15.65 -6.20
CA ARG A 113 -31.80 -16.57 -5.71
C ARG A 113 -30.45 -15.86 -5.66
N ARG A 114 -29.67 -16.05 -4.58
CA ARG A 114 -28.34 -15.43 -4.38
C ARG A 114 -27.39 -15.60 -5.56
N ALA A 115 -27.42 -16.76 -6.23
CA ALA A 115 -26.63 -17.02 -7.43
C ALA A 115 -27.04 -16.14 -8.64
N VAL A 116 -28.33 -15.84 -8.78
CA VAL A 116 -28.88 -14.98 -9.84
C VAL A 116 -28.53 -13.52 -9.56
N PHE A 117 -28.68 -13.07 -8.31
CA PHE A 117 -28.25 -11.73 -7.90
C PHE A 117 -26.74 -11.51 -8.13
N THR A 118 -25.92 -12.53 -7.83
CA THR A 118 -24.49 -12.53 -8.12
C THR A 118 -24.20 -12.41 -9.62
N ALA A 119 -24.95 -13.13 -10.45
CA ALA A 119 -24.81 -13.06 -11.90
C ALA A 119 -25.24 -11.69 -12.45
N LEU A 120 -26.29 -11.08 -11.90
CA LEU A 120 -26.75 -9.75 -12.27
C LEU A 120 -25.77 -8.65 -11.87
N LEU A 121 -25.22 -8.68 -10.65
CA LEU A 121 -24.15 -7.74 -10.25
C LEU A 121 -22.92 -7.87 -11.14
N ARG A 122 -22.55 -9.11 -11.51
CA ARG A 122 -21.45 -9.35 -12.47
C ARG A 122 -21.79 -8.81 -13.85
N TRP A 123 -23.01 -9.00 -14.31
CA TRP A 123 -23.47 -8.55 -15.63
C TRP A 123 -23.60 -7.03 -15.69
N GLU A 124 -24.21 -6.39 -14.70
CA GLU A 124 -24.29 -4.93 -14.55
C GLU A 124 -22.89 -4.32 -14.46
N HIS A 125 -22.01 -4.89 -13.65
CA HIS A 125 -20.62 -4.48 -13.60
C HIS A 125 -19.91 -4.66 -14.95
N GLN A 126 -20.12 -5.78 -15.64
CA GLN A 126 -19.59 -6.01 -16.99
C GLN A 126 -20.16 -4.99 -17.98
N CYS A 127 -21.44 -4.64 -17.92
CA CYS A 127 -22.11 -3.65 -18.76
C CYS A 127 -21.58 -2.24 -18.48
N CYS A 128 -21.51 -1.80 -17.24
CA CYS A 128 -20.96 -0.50 -16.87
C CYS A 128 -19.47 -0.39 -17.18
N CYS A 129 -18.72 -1.49 -17.00
CA CYS A 129 -17.37 -1.60 -17.50
C CYS A 129 -17.38 -1.44 -19.02
N LEU A 130 -18.16 -2.23 -19.78
CA LEU A 130 -18.29 -2.26 -21.25
C LEU A 130 -18.67 -0.92 -21.87
N LEU A 131 -19.46 -0.13 -21.15
CA LEU A 131 -19.88 1.22 -21.54
C LEU A 131 -18.88 2.30 -21.10
N GLY A 132 -17.91 1.96 -20.24
CA GLY A 132 -16.88 2.90 -19.78
C GLY A 132 -17.41 3.99 -18.86
N LEU A 133 -18.58 3.75 -18.23
CA LEU A 133 -19.35 4.73 -17.47
C LEU A 133 -18.92 4.85 -16.00
N LEU A 134 -18.04 3.98 -15.50
CA LEU A 134 -17.59 4.00 -14.11
C LEU A 134 -16.07 4.17 -14.00
N PRO A 135 -15.57 4.92 -12.99
CA PRO A 135 -14.17 4.85 -12.58
C PRO A 135 -13.81 3.42 -12.14
N PRO A 136 -12.51 3.08 -11.96
CA PRO A 136 -12.13 1.77 -11.45
C PRO A 136 -12.99 1.41 -10.22
N LEU A 137 -13.53 0.19 -10.17
CA LEU A 137 -14.47 -0.29 -9.13
C LEU A 137 -14.17 0.19 -7.72
N LYS A 138 -12.88 0.29 -7.38
CA LYS A 138 -12.40 0.84 -6.11
C LYS A 138 -13.06 2.20 -5.84
N CYS A 139 -12.98 3.16 -6.74
CA CYS A 139 -13.50 4.53 -6.56
C CYS A 139 -15.00 4.60 -6.24
N LEU A 140 -15.81 3.65 -6.71
CA LEU A 140 -17.26 3.65 -6.46
C LEU A 140 -17.60 3.45 -4.98
N ALA A 141 -16.73 2.76 -4.24
CA ALA A 141 -16.91 2.54 -2.80
C ALA A 141 -16.91 3.84 -1.99
N TRP A 142 -16.30 4.91 -2.52
CA TRP A 142 -16.15 6.19 -1.83
C TRP A 142 -16.99 7.31 -2.44
N TRP A 143 -17.70 7.09 -3.56
CA TRP A 143 -18.45 8.15 -4.23
C TRP A 143 -19.63 8.66 -3.38
N GLN A 144 -20.38 7.75 -2.76
CA GLN A 144 -21.47 8.13 -1.85
C GLN A 144 -20.95 8.95 -0.66
N GLU A 145 -19.77 8.59 -0.15
CA GLU A 145 -19.16 9.27 0.97
C GLU A 145 -18.64 10.66 0.55
N TYR A 146 -17.99 10.74 -0.61
CA TYR A 146 -17.59 11.99 -1.23
C TYR A 146 -18.77 12.94 -1.41
N ASP A 147 -19.90 12.49 -1.98
CA ASP A 147 -21.08 13.33 -2.21
C ASP A 147 -21.60 13.97 -0.91
N ARG A 148 -21.52 13.26 0.23
CA ARG A 148 -21.91 13.79 1.54
C ARG A 148 -20.94 14.85 2.08
N LEU A 149 -19.65 14.63 1.84
CA LEU A 149 -18.58 15.47 2.39
C LEU A 149 -18.24 16.67 1.51
N ARG A 150 -18.56 16.61 0.22
CA ARG A 150 -18.23 17.64 -0.77
C ARG A 150 -18.71 19.04 -0.37
N GLU A 151 -19.94 19.18 0.10
CA GLU A 151 -20.48 20.47 0.55
C GLU A 151 -19.67 21.06 1.72
N GLN A 152 -19.16 20.22 2.63
CA GLN A 152 -18.30 20.66 3.72
C GLN A 152 -16.95 21.18 3.20
N VAL A 153 -16.43 20.59 2.13
CA VAL A 153 -15.20 21.08 1.46
C VAL A 153 -15.42 22.45 0.85
N LEU A 154 -16.57 22.67 0.19
CA LEU A 154 -16.92 23.96 -0.40
C LEU A 154 -17.16 25.04 0.68
N LEU A 155 -17.72 24.66 1.82
CA LEU A 155 -17.84 25.55 2.99
C LEU A 155 -16.47 25.91 3.56
N ALA A 156 -15.57 24.93 3.72
CA ALA A 156 -14.20 25.17 4.16
C ALA A 156 -13.43 26.06 3.17
N GLU A 157 -13.60 25.86 1.86
CA GLU A 157 -13.03 26.75 0.83
C GLU A 157 -13.50 28.20 1.04
N ALA A 158 -14.80 28.40 1.24
CA ALA A 158 -15.38 29.73 1.41
C ALA A 158 -14.84 30.42 2.69
N GLN A 159 -14.67 29.68 3.78
CA GLN A 159 -14.13 30.18 5.05
C GLN A 159 -12.63 30.49 4.95
N ALA A 160 -11.86 29.61 4.29
CA ALA A 160 -10.42 29.78 4.09
C ALA A 160 -10.08 30.83 3.00
N GLY A 161 -11.05 31.21 2.16
CA GLY A 161 -10.87 32.13 1.04
C GLY A 161 -10.20 31.50 -0.19
N GLY A 162 -10.39 30.20 -0.40
CA GLY A 162 -9.77 29.38 -1.45
C GLY A 162 -8.61 28.52 -0.95
N PHE A 163 -8.21 27.54 -1.76
CA PHE A 163 -7.00 26.73 -1.55
C PHE A 163 -5.90 27.16 -2.52
N ASP A 164 -4.66 27.22 -2.03
CA ASP A 164 -3.48 27.50 -2.84
C ASP A 164 -2.99 26.20 -3.53
N ALA A 165 -3.19 25.04 -2.90
CA ALA A 165 -2.96 23.74 -3.54
C ALA A 165 -4.02 22.69 -3.20
N VAL A 166 -4.21 21.75 -4.13
CA VAL A 166 -4.93 20.49 -3.92
C VAL A 166 -3.93 19.34 -3.99
N TRP A 167 -3.77 18.63 -2.89
CA TRP A 167 -2.89 17.47 -2.75
C TRP A 167 -3.72 16.19 -2.79
N VAL A 168 -3.48 15.35 -3.78
CA VAL A 168 -4.19 14.09 -4.02
C VAL A 168 -3.32 12.91 -3.60
N GLU A 169 -3.71 12.20 -2.55
CA GLU A 169 -3.07 10.97 -2.10
C GLU A 169 -3.68 9.75 -2.80
N ASP A 170 -2.84 8.97 -3.49
CA ASP A 170 -3.23 7.85 -4.34
C ASP A 170 -4.03 8.27 -5.58
N VAL A 171 -3.73 7.68 -6.73
CA VAL A 171 -4.46 7.96 -7.98
C VAL A 171 -5.94 7.61 -7.87
N PHE A 172 -6.32 6.68 -6.99
CA PHE A 172 -7.73 6.36 -6.75
C PHE A 172 -8.53 7.50 -6.12
N SER A 173 -7.86 8.52 -5.55
CA SER A 173 -8.50 9.75 -5.06
C SER A 173 -8.74 10.79 -6.16
N TRP A 174 -8.15 10.60 -7.35
CA TRP A 174 -8.23 11.54 -8.46
C TRP A 174 -9.65 11.91 -8.89
N PRO A 175 -10.62 10.98 -9.03
CA PRO A 175 -11.96 11.34 -9.47
C PRO A 175 -12.64 12.38 -8.57
N PHE A 176 -12.41 12.31 -7.27
CA PHE A 176 -12.95 13.25 -6.28
C PHE A 176 -12.24 14.60 -6.38
N ALA A 177 -10.91 14.59 -6.48
CA ALA A 177 -10.13 15.81 -6.69
C ALA A 177 -10.52 16.51 -7.99
N ALA A 178 -10.71 15.77 -9.08
CA ALA A 178 -11.10 16.32 -10.38
C ALA A 178 -12.51 16.95 -10.36
N ASP A 179 -13.44 16.41 -9.56
CA ASP A 179 -14.75 17.02 -9.35
C ASP A 179 -14.66 18.29 -8.48
N LEU A 180 -13.85 18.25 -7.42
CA LEU A 180 -13.56 19.42 -6.59
C LEU A 180 -12.92 20.54 -7.41
N LEU A 181 -11.91 20.26 -8.22
CA LEU A 181 -11.21 21.26 -9.06
C LEU A 181 -12.15 22.00 -10.02
N LYS A 182 -13.25 21.37 -10.46
CA LYS A 182 -14.28 22.00 -11.31
C LYS A 182 -15.26 22.88 -10.52
N THR A 183 -15.32 22.70 -9.21
CA THR A 183 -16.43 23.18 -8.38
C THR A 183 -15.98 24.15 -7.30
N LEU A 184 -14.69 24.15 -6.95
CA LEU A 184 -14.04 25.20 -6.20
C LEU A 184 -14.24 26.55 -6.90
N LYS A 185 -14.58 27.59 -6.13
CA LYS A 185 -14.79 28.95 -6.63
C LYS A 185 -13.48 29.58 -7.11
N ARG A 186 -12.36 29.18 -6.52
CA ARG A 186 -11.02 29.65 -6.90
C ARG A 186 -10.18 28.44 -7.35
N PRO A 187 -9.67 28.44 -8.60
CA PRO A 187 -8.75 27.39 -9.01
C PRO A 187 -7.49 27.46 -8.13
N PRO A 188 -6.98 26.31 -7.65
CA PRO A 188 -5.73 26.29 -6.89
C PRO A 188 -4.56 26.66 -7.80
N VAL A 189 -3.49 27.18 -7.20
CA VAL A 189 -2.22 27.46 -7.88
C VAL A 189 -1.55 26.15 -8.31
N ALA A 190 -1.61 25.12 -7.45
CA ALA A 190 -0.99 23.83 -7.72
C ALA A 190 -1.91 22.64 -7.47
N VAL A 191 -1.81 21.62 -8.33
CA VAL A 191 -2.39 20.29 -8.10
C VAL A 191 -1.24 19.29 -7.98
N ILE A 192 -1.17 18.60 -6.86
CA ILE A 192 -0.10 17.65 -6.53
C ILE A 192 -0.71 16.27 -6.48
N CYS A 193 -0.16 15.30 -7.21
CA CYS A 193 -0.59 13.91 -7.17
C CYS A 193 0.52 13.04 -6.58
N ASN A 194 0.31 12.48 -5.38
CA ASN A 194 1.23 11.51 -4.77
C ASN A 194 0.73 10.09 -5.08
N THR A 195 1.52 9.31 -5.80
CA THR A 195 1.16 7.95 -6.21
C THR A 195 2.02 6.92 -5.49
N TYR A 196 1.43 5.78 -5.17
CA TYR A 196 2.12 4.70 -4.45
C TYR A 196 2.81 3.74 -5.41
N ASN A 197 2.22 3.56 -6.59
CA ASN A 197 2.73 2.79 -7.72
C ASN A 197 2.22 3.43 -9.02
N ILE A 198 2.74 2.96 -10.16
CA ILE A 198 1.98 3.01 -11.41
C ILE A 198 0.99 1.82 -11.42
N GLU A 199 -0.22 2.09 -10.98
CA GLU A 199 -1.29 1.12 -10.78
C GLU A 199 -1.68 0.43 -12.09
N THR A 200 -1.57 1.10 -13.25
CA THR A 200 -1.78 0.45 -14.56
C THR A 200 -0.78 -0.68 -14.80
N VAL A 201 0.51 -0.47 -14.50
CA VAL A 201 1.55 -1.50 -14.71
C VAL A 201 1.24 -2.71 -13.86
N LEU A 202 0.89 -2.48 -12.59
CA LEU A 202 0.51 -3.52 -11.65
C LEU A 202 -0.75 -4.28 -12.12
N ALA A 203 -1.78 -3.56 -12.56
CA ALA A 203 -3.02 -4.16 -13.07
C ALA A 203 -2.79 -4.99 -14.35
N LEU A 204 -1.94 -4.54 -15.27
CA LEU A 204 -1.58 -5.28 -16.48
C LEU A 204 -0.80 -6.55 -16.17
N ARG A 205 0.20 -6.48 -15.28
CA ARG A 205 0.94 -7.67 -14.82
C ARG A 205 -0.03 -8.70 -14.24
N GLN A 206 -0.94 -8.27 -13.36
CA GLN A 206 -1.94 -9.16 -12.77
C GLN A 206 -2.87 -9.78 -13.81
N ALA A 207 -3.40 -8.97 -14.73
CA ALA A 207 -4.29 -9.45 -15.80
C ALA A 207 -3.62 -10.55 -16.63
N GLY A 208 -2.33 -10.40 -16.95
CA GLY A 208 -1.54 -11.41 -17.67
C GLY A 208 -1.43 -12.76 -16.97
N THR A 209 -1.60 -12.80 -15.64
CA THR A 209 -1.54 -14.04 -14.86
C THR A 209 -2.89 -14.77 -14.71
N ILE A 210 -4.01 -14.17 -15.14
CA ILE A 210 -5.34 -14.76 -14.96
C ILE A 210 -5.56 -15.87 -16.01
N ALA A 211 -5.92 -17.07 -15.54
CA ALA A 211 -6.16 -18.22 -16.40
C ALA A 211 -7.49 -18.15 -17.17
N GLY A 212 -8.57 -17.71 -16.51
CA GLY A 212 -9.91 -17.60 -17.09
C GLY A 212 -9.99 -16.52 -18.17
N TYR A 213 -10.50 -16.86 -19.36
CA TYR A 213 -10.54 -15.94 -20.50
C TYR A 213 -11.41 -14.70 -20.25
N ALA A 214 -12.61 -14.88 -19.68
CA ALA A 214 -13.55 -13.79 -19.43
C ALA A 214 -13.02 -12.84 -18.33
N GLU A 215 -12.49 -13.42 -17.24
CA GLU A 215 -11.88 -12.71 -16.13
C GLU A 215 -10.64 -11.93 -16.57
N ARG A 216 -9.80 -12.55 -17.41
CA ARG A 216 -8.61 -11.92 -18.00
C ARG A 216 -9.00 -10.73 -18.88
N ARG A 217 -9.99 -10.89 -19.75
CA ARG A 217 -10.49 -9.80 -20.61
C ARG A 217 -11.04 -8.64 -19.77
N LEU A 218 -11.78 -8.93 -18.71
CA LEU A 218 -12.28 -7.91 -17.78
C LEU A 218 -11.13 -7.20 -17.05
N ALA A 219 -10.12 -7.93 -16.57
CA ALA A 219 -8.97 -7.35 -15.90
C ALA A 219 -8.15 -6.41 -16.81
N PHE A 220 -7.90 -6.80 -18.07
CA PHE A 220 -7.25 -5.91 -19.05
C PHE A 220 -8.06 -4.65 -19.35
N ARG A 221 -9.40 -4.78 -19.37
CA ARG A 221 -10.28 -3.62 -19.54
C ARG A 221 -10.20 -2.68 -18.34
N ASN A 222 -10.23 -3.20 -17.11
CA ASN A 222 -10.07 -2.41 -15.90
C ASN A 222 -8.72 -1.70 -15.87
N ALA A 223 -7.64 -2.39 -16.28
CA ALA A 223 -6.32 -1.78 -16.43
C ALA A 223 -6.32 -0.64 -17.47
N SER A 224 -7.11 -0.76 -18.54
CA SER A 224 -7.26 0.31 -19.54
C SER A 224 -8.03 1.53 -18.99
N GLN A 225 -9.03 1.32 -18.13
CA GLN A 225 -9.74 2.41 -17.44
C GLN A 225 -8.82 3.13 -16.47
N LEU A 226 -8.07 2.37 -15.67
CA LEU A 226 -7.05 2.86 -14.75
C LEU A 226 -5.98 3.68 -15.47
N ARG A 227 -5.54 3.22 -16.65
CA ARG A 227 -4.60 3.95 -17.50
C ARG A 227 -5.13 5.33 -17.92
N ARG A 228 -6.42 5.43 -18.23
CA ARG A 228 -7.04 6.72 -18.57
C ARG A 228 -7.07 7.65 -17.35
N MET A 229 -7.41 7.11 -16.18
CA MET A 229 -7.43 7.87 -14.92
C MET A 229 -6.03 8.36 -14.53
N GLU A 230 -5.02 7.49 -14.56
CA GLU A 230 -3.61 7.87 -14.30
C GLU A 230 -3.11 8.91 -15.30
N ARG A 231 -3.39 8.72 -16.59
CA ARG A 231 -3.03 9.70 -17.62
C ARG A 231 -3.67 11.06 -17.34
N GLN A 232 -4.93 11.09 -16.92
CA GLN A 232 -5.62 12.32 -16.58
C GLN A 232 -4.99 12.97 -15.34
N ALA A 233 -4.83 12.21 -14.26
CA ALA A 233 -4.19 12.67 -13.03
C ALA A 233 -2.82 13.28 -13.27
N TYR A 234 -1.95 12.60 -14.02
CA TYR A 234 -0.58 13.08 -14.22
C TYR A 234 -0.49 14.24 -15.22
N ALA A 235 -1.42 14.33 -16.17
CA ALA A 235 -1.46 15.44 -17.13
C ALA A 235 -2.04 16.73 -16.53
N GLU A 236 -2.99 16.62 -15.60
CA GLU A 236 -3.65 17.75 -14.95
C GLU A 236 -2.95 18.17 -13.63
N SER A 237 -1.98 17.40 -13.16
CA SER A 237 -1.19 17.75 -11.97
C SER A 237 0.00 18.64 -12.34
N SER A 238 0.19 19.71 -11.57
CA SER A 238 1.39 20.57 -11.61
C SER A 238 2.65 19.79 -11.22
N LEU A 239 2.50 18.77 -10.37
CA LEU A 239 3.55 17.84 -9.96
C LEU A 239 2.97 16.45 -9.62
N THR A 240 3.62 15.41 -10.10
CA THR A 240 3.36 14.02 -9.68
C THR A 240 4.56 13.50 -8.86
N ILE A 241 4.30 13.09 -7.62
CA ILE A 241 5.28 12.44 -6.73
C ILE A 241 5.14 10.93 -6.90
N VAL A 242 6.24 10.25 -7.24
CA VAL A 242 6.30 8.80 -7.43
C VAL A 242 7.33 8.15 -6.50
N CYS A 243 7.20 6.85 -6.26
CA CYS A 243 7.98 6.12 -5.26
C CYS A 243 9.37 5.66 -5.74
N SER A 244 9.61 5.59 -7.05
CA SER A 244 10.86 5.07 -7.59
C SER A 244 11.19 5.67 -8.95
N GLU A 245 12.45 5.53 -9.37
CA GLU A 245 12.90 5.93 -10.70
C GLU A 245 12.20 5.11 -11.80
N GLN A 246 11.89 3.86 -11.52
CA GLN A 246 11.10 3.02 -12.42
C GLN A 246 9.67 3.57 -12.58
N ASP A 247 9.02 3.96 -11.47
CA ASP A 247 7.69 4.57 -11.53
C ASP A 247 7.74 5.91 -12.30
N ARG A 248 8.82 6.69 -12.15
CA ARG A 248 9.03 7.91 -12.94
C ARG A 248 9.12 7.60 -14.43
N ALA A 249 9.89 6.59 -14.82
CA ALA A 249 10.02 6.18 -16.20
C ALA A 249 8.68 5.71 -16.79
N GLU A 250 7.93 4.88 -16.06
CA GLU A 250 6.60 4.40 -16.48
C GLU A 250 5.56 5.54 -16.53
N GLY A 251 5.57 6.46 -15.56
CA GLY A 251 4.74 7.66 -15.56
C GLY A 251 5.04 8.58 -16.76
N THR A 252 6.33 8.77 -17.08
CA THR A 252 6.78 9.55 -18.25
C THR A 252 6.32 8.91 -19.57
N LYS A 253 6.30 7.57 -19.67
CA LYS A 253 5.72 6.88 -20.84
C LYS A 253 4.20 7.13 -20.97
N LEU A 254 3.49 7.27 -19.85
CA LEU A 254 2.05 7.56 -19.85
C LEU A 254 1.76 9.02 -20.22
N VAL A 255 2.53 9.95 -19.67
CA VAL A 255 2.42 11.40 -19.90
C VAL A 255 3.81 12.02 -20.09
N PRO A 256 4.33 12.10 -21.33
CA PRO A 256 5.68 12.61 -21.60
C PRO A 256 5.92 14.07 -21.15
N ALA A 257 4.86 14.88 -21.13
CA ALA A 257 4.91 16.27 -20.66
C ALA A 257 4.68 16.39 -19.13
N GLY A 258 4.43 15.29 -18.44
CA GLY A 258 4.15 15.28 -17.00
C GLY A 258 5.41 15.60 -16.19
N ARG A 259 5.22 16.32 -15.09
CA ARG A 259 6.31 16.64 -14.15
C ARG A 259 6.34 15.60 -13.05
N PHE A 260 7.41 14.82 -12.99
CA PHE A 260 7.57 13.74 -12.02
C PHE A 260 8.77 13.98 -11.11
N THR A 261 8.55 13.84 -9.80
CA THR A 261 9.64 13.80 -8.80
C THR A 261 9.60 12.47 -8.05
N VAL A 262 10.77 11.92 -7.76
CA VAL A 262 10.88 10.68 -7.00
C VAL A 262 10.99 11.02 -5.51
N VAL A 263 9.99 10.63 -4.73
CA VAL A 263 10.09 10.58 -3.26
C VAL A 263 9.80 9.15 -2.83
N GLU A 264 10.85 8.46 -2.38
CA GLU A 264 10.80 7.05 -2.03
C GLU A 264 9.82 6.75 -0.90
N ASN A 265 9.47 5.48 -0.74
CA ASN A 265 8.80 5.03 0.47
C ASN A 265 9.81 4.91 1.62
N GLY A 266 9.39 5.26 2.83
CA GLY A 266 10.26 5.29 4.00
C GLY A 266 10.04 4.15 4.98
N VAL A 267 10.93 4.12 5.98
CA VAL A 267 10.81 3.29 7.19
C VAL A 267 10.81 4.19 8.41
N ASP A 268 10.00 3.84 9.41
CA ASP A 268 10.01 4.52 10.70
C ASP A 268 11.27 4.10 11.48
N LEU A 269 12.32 4.91 11.39
CA LEU A 269 13.59 4.71 12.08
C LEU A 269 13.52 4.94 13.58
N GLN A 270 12.41 5.49 14.11
CA GLN A 270 12.19 5.60 15.55
C GLN A 270 11.56 4.32 16.09
N TYR A 271 10.59 3.76 15.37
CA TYR A 271 9.99 2.49 15.71
C TYR A 271 10.94 1.31 15.45
N PHE A 272 11.47 1.16 14.22
CA PHE A 272 12.38 0.07 13.83
C PHE A 272 13.81 0.33 14.29
N GLN A 273 14.00 0.29 15.61
CA GLN A 273 15.30 0.29 16.24
C GLN A 273 15.52 -1.05 16.93
N ARG A 274 16.69 -1.64 16.69
CA ARG A 274 17.09 -2.87 17.38
C ARG A 274 17.38 -2.56 18.84
N GLY A 275 16.65 -3.16 19.77
CA GLY A 275 16.80 -2.94 21.22
C GLY A 275 17.89 -3.79 21.86
N CYS A 276 18.37 -4.83 21.18
CA CYS A 276 19.38 -5.75 21.68
C CYS A 276 20.50 -6.02 20.65
N SER A 277 21.65 -6.49 21.12
CA SER A 277 22.73 -6.98 20.25
C SER A 277 22.22 -8.08 19.32
N ARG A 278 22.77 -8.14 18.10
CA ARG A 278 22.45 -9.23 17.17
C ARG A 278 22.74 -10.57 17.83
N PRO A 279 21.81 -11.54 17.82
CA PRO A 279 22.10 -12.86 18.35
C PRO A 279 23.28 -13.43 17.57
N THR A 280 24.24 -14.01 18.28
CA THR A 280 25.22 -14.90 17.67
C THR A 280 24.47 -15.97 16.90
N VAL A 281 25.01 -16.41 15.75
CA VAL A 281 24.41 -17.51 14.99
C VAL A 281 24.11 -18.66 15.94
N THR A 282 22.83 -18.99 16.11
CA THR A 282 22.37 -20.03 17.02
C THR A 282 22.41 -21.38 16.31
N GLU A 283 22.31 -22.47 17.08
CA GLU A 283 22.14 -23.81 16.51
C GLU A 283 20.82 -23.96 15.74
N SER A 284 19.82 -23.11 16.02
CA SER A 284 18.51 -23.09 15.35
C SER A 284 18.20 -21.68 14.80
N PRO A 285 18.87 -21.27 13.70
CA PRO A 285 18.68 -19.94 13.15
C PRO A 285 17.30 -19.80 12.50
N VAL A 286 16.72 -18.59 12.58
CA VAL A 286 15.40 -18.28 12.03
C VAL A 286 15.55 -17.53 10.69
N LEU A 287 14.96 -18.10 9.64
CA LEU A 287 14.73 -17.45 8.36
C LEU A 287 13.33 -16.81 8.41
N LEU A 288 13.24 -15.50 8.21
CA LEU A 288 12.00 -14.74 8.38
C LEU A 288 11.44 -14.26 7.04
N LEU A 289 10.15 -14.49 6.81
CA LEU A 289 9.38 -13.84 5.74
C LEU A 289 8.18 -13.11 6.35
N THR A 290 8.07 -11.82 6.09
CA THR A 290 6.94 -10.99 6.55
C THR A 290 5.98 -10.64 5.42
N GLY A 291 4.70 -10.47 5.76
CA GLY A 291 3.71 -9.91 4.87
C GLY A 291 2.26 -10.19 5.24
N THR A 292 1.36 -9.75 4.37
CA THR A 292 -0.05 -10.16 4.39
C THR A 292 -0.19 -11.43 3.55
N PHE A 293 -0.57 -12.55 4.15
CA PHE A 293 -0.61 -13.87 3.51
C PHE A 293 -1.97 -14.24 2.90
N THR A 294 -2.89 -13.28 2.83
CA THR A 294 -4.01 -13.29 1.87
C THR A 294 -3.61 -12.69 0.52
N TYR A 295 -2.43 -12.05 0.44
CA TYR A 295 -1.86 -11.49 -0.78
C TYR A 295 -1.07 -12.55 -1.55
N GLY A 296 -1.52 -12.87 -2.77
CA GLY A 296 -1.00 -13.95 -3.60
C GLY A 296 0.54 -14.02 -3.68
N PRO A 297 1.24 -12.92 -4.01
CA PRO A 297 2.70 -12.91 -4.08
C PRO A 297 3.42 -13.37 -2.81
N ASN A 298 2.91 -13.02 -1.61
CA ASN A 298 3.54 -13.45 -0.35
C ASN A 298 3.32 -14.94 -0.10
N THR A 299 2.11 -15.45 -0.38
CA THR A 299 1.79 -16.88 -0.23
C THR A 299 2.58 -17.73 -1.22
N GLU A 300 2.72 -17.26 -2.46
CA GLU A 300 3.52 -17.92 -3.49
C GLU A 300 5.01 -17.95 -3.13
N ALA A 301 5.55 -16.83 -2.63
CA ALA A 301 6.92 -16.75 -2.16
C ALA A 301 7.18 -17.68 -0.95
N ALA A 302 6.23 -17.76 0.00
CA ALA A 302 6.33 -18.69 1.11
C ALA A 302 6.38 -20.15 0.64
N ARG A 303 5.53 -20.52 -0.35
CA ARG A 303 5.53 -21.85 -0.96
C ARG A 303 6.83 -22.14 -1.72
N PHE A 304 7.26 -21.22 -2.57
CA PHE A 304 8.49 -21.33 -3.35
C PHE A 304 9.70 -21.52 -2.43
N PHE A 305 9.82 -20.70 -1.39
CA PHE A 305 10.90 -20.83 -0.42
C PHE A 305 10.85 -22.18 0.32
N ALA A 306 9.69 -22.55 0.85
CA ALA A 306 9.53 -23.78 1.63
C ALA A 306 9.75 -25.05 0.79
N ALA A 307 9.38 -25.05 -0.49
CA ALA A 307 9.46 -26.21 -1.36
C ALA A 307 10.82 -26.35 -2.07
N GLU A 308 11.42 -25.24 -2.52
CA GLU A 308 12.56 -25.29 -3.44
C GLU A 308 13.89 -24.84 -2.82
N ILE A 309 13.85 -23.98 -1.79
CA ILE A 309 15.05 -23.36 -1.20
C ILE A 309 15.36 -23.97 0.17
N LEU A 310 14.36 -23.98 1.06
CA LEU A 310 14.49 -24.45 2.45
C LEU A 310 15.06 -25.88 2.57
N PRO A 311 14.72 -26.86 1.69
CA PRO A 311 15.30 -28.19 1.78
C PRO A 311 16.83 -28.20 1.57
N MET A 312 17.37 -27.31 0.72
CA MET A 312 18.81 -27.21 0.49
C MET A 312 19.52 -26.65 1.73
N ILE A 313 18.92 -25.67 2.40
CA ILE A 313 19.44 -25.10 3.65
C ILE A 313 19.38 -26.13 4.78
N ARG A 314 18.26 -26.86 4.92
CA ARG A 314 18.06 -27.90 5.94
C ARG A 314 19.04 -29.08 5.82
N ARG A 315 19.55 -29.37 4.62
CA ARG A 315 20.62 -30.39 4.46
C ARG A 315 21.91 -30.01 5.17
N GLN A 316 22.21 -28.71 5.26
CA GLN A 316 23.42 -28.20 5.91
C GLN A 316 23.16 -27.80 7.37
N ILE A 317 21.97 -27.25 7.66
CA ILE A 317 21.56 -26.82 9.00
C ILE A 317 20.19 -27.45 9.30
N PRO A 318 20.13 -28.70 9.79
CA PRO A 318 18.87 -29.41 10.00
C PRO A 318 17.89 -28.69 10.94
N GLN A 319 18.41 -27.92 11.90
CA GLN A 319 17.61 -27.18 12.89
C GLN A 319 17.16 -25.79 12.42
N VAL A 320 17.42 -25.40 11.17
CA VAL A 320 16.98 -24.09 10.65
C VAL A 320 15.45 -24.00 10.64
N ARG A 321 14.95 -22.87 11.14
CA ARG A 321 13.52 -22.58 11.25
C ARG A 321 13.12 -21.60 10.15
N PHE A 322 11.92 -21.78 9.60
CA PHE A 322 11.32 -20.82 8.65
C PHE A 322 10.04 -20.25 9.26
N LEU A 323 10.05 -18.96 9.55
CA LEU A 323 8.99 -18.24 10.24
C LEU A 323 8.26 -17.29 9.27
N LEU A 324 6.94 -17.46 9.17
CA LEU A 324 6.04 -16.54 8.51
C LEU A 324 5.45 -15.56 9.53
N ALA A 325 5.56 -14.26 9.29
CA ALA A 325 5.05 -13.26 10.23
C ALA A 325 4.15 -12.21 9.55
N GLY A 326 3.01 -11.91 10.17
CA GLY A 326 2.06 -10.90 9.71
C GLY A 326 0.67 -11.45 9.40
N ARG A 327 -0.20 -10.60 8.85
CA ARG A 327 -1.63 -10.90 8.69
C ARG A 327 -1.87 -12.23 7.97
N SER A 328 -2.66 -13.11 8.58
CA SER A 328 -3.02 -14.43 8.03
C SER A 328 -1.86 -15.40 7.82
N ALA A 329 -0.70 -15.23 8.47
CA ALA A 329 0.43 -16.15 8.38
C ALA A 329 0.08 -17.60 8.78
N GLN A 330 -0.78 -17.82 9.78
CA GLN A 330 -1.19 -19.18 10.17
C GLN A 330 -2.07 -19.85 9.09
N LEU A 331 -2.85 -19.10 8.33
CA LEU A 331 -3.58 -19.66 7.18
C LEU A 331 -2.60 -20.13 6.09
N ALA A 332 -1.55 -19.35 5.81
CA ALA A 332 -0.49 -19.79 4.90
C ALA A 332 0.26 -21.01 5.44
N GLN A 333 0.58 -21.04 6.74
CA GLN A 333 1.19 -22.21 7.38
C GLN A 333 0.32 -23.46 7.25
N GLN A 334 -0.98 -23.38 7.52
CA GLN A 334 -1.92 -24.49 7.38
C GLN A 334 -1.96 -24.99 5.94
N HIS A 335 -1.99 -24.08 4.97
CA HIS A 335 -1.94 -24.43 3.55
C HIS A 335 -0.62 -25.14 3.19
N LEU A 336 0.53 -24.61 3.61
CA LEU A 336 1.83 -25.25 3.37
C LEU A 336 1.92 -26.63 4.03
N ARG A 337 1.41 -26.77 5.24
CA ARG A 337 1.35 -28.06 5.95
C ARG A 337 0.51 -29.09 5.18
N SER A 338 -0.59 -28.68 4.55
CA SER A 338 -1.40 -29.56 3.69
C SER A 338 -0.64 -30.07 2.45
N LEU A 339 0.45 -29.40 2.07
CA LEU A 339 1.36 -29.80 1.00
C LEU A 339 2.59 -30.56 1.51
N GLY A 340 2.62 -30.92 2.81
CA GLY A 340 3.77 -31.57 3.45
C GLY A 340 4.94 -30.62 3.78
N LEU A 341 4.73 -29.30 3.70
CA LEU A 341 5.77 -28.30 3.96
C LEU A 341 5.62 -27.74 5.39
N HIS A 342 6.60 -28.02 6.25
CA HIS A 342 6.58 -27.61 7.66
C HIS A 342 7.29 -26.28 7.88
N VAL A 343 6.54 -25.29 8.35
CA VAL A 343 6.98 -23.92 8.67
C VAL A 343 6.30 -23.43 9.96
N GLU A 344 6.80 -22.34 10.52
CA GLU A 344 6.23 -21.67 11.70
C GLU A 344 5.47 -20.41 11.28
N ALA A 345 4.53 -19.94 12.12
CA ALA A 345 3.80 -18.72 11.84
C ALA A 345 3.38 -17.92 13.08
N VAL A 346 3.47 -16.60 12.97
CA VAL A 346 2.94 -15.61 13.92
C VAL A 346 2.05 -14.64 13.13
N SER A 347 0.73 -14.67 13.35
CA SER A 347 -0.17 -13.72 12.68
C SER A 347 -0.56 -12.57 13.56
N ASP A 348 -0.77 -11.45 12.88
CA ASP A 348 -1.23 -10.19 13.45
C ASP A 348 -0.49 -9.82 14.76
N PRO A 349 0.86 -9.87 14.76
CA PRO A 349 1.63 -9.52 15.95
C PRO A 349 1.40 -8.06 16.32
N ALA A 350 1.27 -7.79 17.61
CA ALA A 350 1.14 -6.42 18.14
C ALA A 350 2.42 -5.59 17.91
N ASP A 351 3.59 -6.25 17.87
CA ASP A 351 4.88 -5.63 17.62
C ASP A 351 5.74 -6.53 16.72
N MET A 352 6.28 -5.97 15.64
CA MET A 352 7.15 -6.68 14.71
C MET A 352 8.62 -6.76 15.18
N ARG A 353 9.04 -5.87 16.09
CA ARG A 353 10.47 -5.73 16.47
C ARG A 353 11.04 -7.00 17.10
N PRO A 354 10.35 -7.66 18.07
CA PRO A 354 10.87 -8.92 18.62
C PRO A 354 11.00 -10.03 17.57
N ILE A 355 10.14 -10.02 16.55
CA ILE A 355 10.18 -10.99 15.45
C ILE A 355 11.42 -10.74 14.59
N PHE A 356 11.67 -9.49 14.20
CA PHE A 356 12.90 -9.14 13.48
C PHE A 356 14.16 -9.39 14.31
N GLU A 357 14.15 -9.10 15.61
CA GLU A 357 15.28 -9.36 16.51
C GLU A 357 15.64 -10.84 16.58
N SER A 358 14.64 -11.72 16.52
CA SER A 358 14.81 -13.18 16.50
C SER A 358 15.34 -13.72 15.16
N ALA A 359 15.26 -12.95 14.08
CA ALA A 359 15.60 -13.41 12.74
C ALA A 359 17.11 -13.38 12.49
N ALA A 360 17.65 -14.48 11.96
CA ALA A 360 19.04 -14.56 11.51
C ALA A 360 19.19 -14.02 10.08
N VAL A 361 18.23 -14.30 9.20
CA VAL A 361 18.18 -13.79 7.83
C VAL A 361 16.73 -13.47 7.46
N PHE A 362 16.52 -12.32 6.85
CA PHE A 362 15.25 -11.94 6.25
C PHE A 362 15.22 -12.34 4.78
N VAL A 363 14.21 -13.12 4.38
CA VAL A 363 14.10 -13.67 3.03
C VAL A 363 12.92 -13.06 2.28
N VAL A 364 13.16 -12.59 1.06
CA VAL A 364 12.13 -12.01 0.17
C VAL A 364 12.18 -12.68 -1.20
N PRO A 365 11.68 -13.93 -1.31
CA PRO A 365 11.79 -14.77 -2.50
C PRO A 365 10.58 -14.57 -3.43
N LEU A 366 10.30 -13.31 -3.80
CA LEU A 366 9.13 -12.97 -4.62
C LEU A 366 9.37 -13.33 -6.09
N LEU A 367 8.43 -14.04 -6.70
CA LEU A 367 8.46 -14.36 -8.14
C LEU A 367 7.65 -13.38 -8.99
N VAL A 368 6.72 -12.68 -8.36
CA VAL A 368 5.83 -11.70 -8.99
C VAL A 368 5.51 -10.60 -7.97
N GLY A 369 5.15 -9.42 -8.47
CA GLY A 369 4.68 -8.31 -7.64
C GLY A 369 5.00 -6.96 -8.27
N GLY A 370 4.62 -5.89 -7.56
CA GLY A 370 5.02 -4.51 -7.87
C GLY A 370 5.08 -3.67 -6.59
N GLY A 371 5.64 -2.46 -6.70
CA GLY A 371 5.79 -1.51 -5.58
C GLY A 371 7.02 -1.76 -4.70
N THR A 372 7.46 -0.70 -4.01
CA THR A 372 8.62 -0.71 -3.11
C THR A 372 8.45 -1.71 -1.97
N ARG A 373 9.46 -2.55 -1.70
CA ARG A 373 9.42 -3.49 -0.56
C ARG A 373 9.86 -2.85 0.75
N LEU A 374 8.93 -2.16 1.38
CA LEU A 374 9.09 -1.60 2.73
C LEU A 374 9.70 -2.58 3.74
N LYS A 375 9.26 -3.84 3.70
CA LYS A 375 9.78 -4.91 4.58
C LYS A 375 11.29 -5.15 4.50
N ILE A 376 11.93 -4.84 3.37
CA ILE A 376 13.40 -4.89 3.26
C ILE A 376 14.03 -3.75 4.06
N LEU A 377 13.46 -2.54 3.98
CA LEU A 377 13.93 -1.38 4.75
C LEU A 377 13.72 -1.61 6.26
N GLU A 378 12.58 -2.20 6.65
CA GLU A 378 12.31 -2.62 8.04
C GLU A 378 13.36 -3.61 8.54
N ALA A 379 13.67 -4.66 7.76
CA ALA A 379 14.69 -5.63 8.10
C ALA A 379 16.08 -4.99 8.24
N MET A 380 16.46 -4.13 7.31
CA MET A 380 17.73 -3.40 7.35
C MET A 380 17.82 -2.44 8.54
N ALA A 381 16.74 -1.72 8.88
CA ALA A 381 16.67 -0.87 10.07
C ALA A 381 16.80 -1.68 11.37
N MET A 382 16.22 -2.89 11.39
CA MET A 382 16.38 -3.87 12.47
C MET A 382 17.70 -4.65 12.41
N GLN A 383 18.60 -4.30 11.50
CA GLN A 383 19.92 -4.92 11.35
C GLN A 383 19.86 -6.43 11.07
N VAL A 384 18.86 -6.87 10.29
CA VAL A 384 18.71 -8.24 9.83
C VAL A 384 19.23 -8.33 8.39
N PRO A 385 20.20 -9.22 8.08
CA PRO A 385 20.69 -9.36 6.73
C PRO A 385 19.60 -9.90 5.80
N VAL A 386 19.60 -9.43 4.54
CA VAL A 386 18.50 -9.67 3.60
C VAL A 386 19.00 -10.50 2.41
N VAL A 387 18.23 -11.53 2.05
CA VAL A 387 18.32 -12.21 0.75
C VAL A 387 17.02 -12.02 0.01
N SER A 388 17.09 -11.58 -1.24
CA SER A 388 15.91 -11.30 -2.07
C SER A 388 16.11 -11.76 -3.50
N THR A 389 15.02 -12.01 -4.22
CA THR A 389 15.04 -12.06 -5.68
C THR A 389 15.14 -10.64 -6.24
N THR A 390 15.50 -10.50 -7.52
CA THR A 390 15.50 -9.21 -8.23
C THR A 390 14.12 -8.55 -8.16
N ILE A 391 13.05 -9.32 -8.36
CA ILE A 391 11.65 -8.85 -8.22
C ILE A 391 11.31 -8.49 -6.76
N GLY A 392 11.92 -9.21 -5.82
CA GLY A 392 11.80 -8.93 -4.39
C GLY A 392 12.47 -7.63 -3.96
N ALA A 393 13.51 -7.17 -4.66
CA ALA A 393 14.17 -5.90 -4.37
C ALA A 393 13.71 -4.74 -5.29
N GLU A 394 12.74 -4.97 -6.19
CA GLU A 394 12.21 -3.96 -7.11
C GLU A 394 11.75 -2.69 -6.36
N GLY A 395 12.04 -1.52 -6.94
CA GLY A 395 11.72 -0.22 -6.35
C GLY A 395 12.67 0.24 -5.24
N LEU A 396 13.71 -0.53 -4.91
CA LEU A 396 14.79 -0.13 -4.03
C LEU A 396 16.08 0.08 -4.84
N ASN A 397 16.82 1.16 -4.55
CA ASN A 397 18.13 1.40 -5.15
C ASN A 397 19.23 0.64 -4.39
N ALA A 398 18.93 -0.60 -3.99
CA ALA A 398 19.83 -1.42 -3.21
C ALA A 398 20.89 -2.08 -4.11
N VAL A 399 22.13 -2.14 -3.63
CA VAL A 399 23.24 -2.73 -4.37
C VAL A 399 23.47 -4.16 -3.88
N ASN A 400 23.45 -5.12 -4.81
CA ASN A 400 23.72 -6.53 -4.52
C ASN A 400 25.12 -6.71 -3.93
N GLY A 401 25.25 -7.55 -2.90
CA GLY A 401 26.49 -7.79 -2.17
C GLY A 401 26.84 -6.71 -1.16
N VAL A 402 26.29 -5.50 -1.29
CA VAL A 402 26.58 -4.35 -0.41
C VAL A 402 25.46 -4.14 0.61
N HIS A 403 24.23 -3.88 0.14
CA HIS A 403 23.08 -3.66 1.02
C HIS A 403 22.32 -4.96 1.31
N LEU A 404 22.21 -5.85 0.32
CA LEU A 404 21.54 -7.15 0.45
C LEU A 404 22.09 -8.16 -0.56
N GLN A 405 21.71 -9.42 -0.45
CA GLN A 405 22.05 -10.46 -1.42
C GLN A 405 20.89 -10.67 -2.41
N ILE A 406 21.15 -10.47 -3.70
CA ILE A 406 20.20 -10.75 -4.79
C ILE A 406 20.51 -12.13 -5.38
N ALA A 407 19.51 -12.99 -5.39
CA ALA A 407 19.59 -14.31 -6.01
C ALA A 407 18.21 -14.73 -6.57
N ASP A 408 18.14 -15.02 -7.87
CA ASP A 408 16.88 -15.41 -8.52
C ASP A 408 16.69 -16.93 -8.62
N ARG A 409 17.78 -17.71 -8.62
CA ARG A 409 17.72 -19.16 -8.70
C ARG A 409 17.68 -19.78 -7.30
N PRO A 410 16.90 -20.85 -7.07
CA PRO A 410 16.77 -21.47 -5.74
C PRO A 410 18.12 -21.83 -5.08
N LYS A 411 19.04 -22.38 -5.87
CA LYS A 411 20.38 -22.78 -5.40
C LYS A 411 21.20 -21.58 -4.91
N ASP A 412 21.29 -20.53 -5.73
CA ASP A 412 22.04 -19.31 -5.40
C ASP A 412 21.41 -18.58 -4.18
N PHE A 413 20.08 -18.65 -4.06
CA PHE A 413 19.35 -18.12 -2.91
C PHE A 413 19.72 -18.88 -1.64
N ALA A 414 19.68 -20.22 -1.68
CA ALA A 414 20.06 -21.07 -0.55
C ALA A 414 21.52 -20.84 -0.13
N GLU A 415 22.44 -20.75 -1.09
CA GLU A 415 23.87 -20.46 -0.84
C GLU A 415 24.06 -19.08 -0.20
N SER A 416 23.29 -18.08 -0.63
CA SER A 416 23.33 -16.74 -0.02
C SER A 416 22.81 -16.74 1.42
N CYS A 417 21.74 -17.48 1.70
CA CYS A 417 21.27 -17.68 3.08
C CYS A 417 22.35 -18.38 3.93
N LEU A 418 22.93 -19.49 3.45
CA LEU A 418 23.95 -20.24 4.18
C LEU A 418 25.21 -19.40 4.47
N ARG A 419 25.65 -18.58 3.52
CA ARG A 419 26.75 -17.63 3.71
C ARG A 419 26.45 -16.66 4.86
N LEU A 420 25.25 -16.06 4.87
CA LEU A 420 24.85 -15.11 5.93
C LEU A 420 24.60 -15.77 7.29
N LEU A 421 24.33 -17.07 7.31
CA LEU A 421 24.26 -17.88 8.53
C LEU A 421 25.64 -18.27 9.07
N THR A 422 26.74 -17.90 8.42
CA THR A 422 28.09 -18.08 8.98
C THR A 422 28.44 -16.92 9.93
N ALA A 423 29.11 -17.22 11.05
CA ALA A 423 29.50 -16.20 12.03
C ALA A 423 30.31 -15.05 11.37
N GLY A 424 30.00 -13.81 11.72
CA GLY A 424 30.64 -12.61 11.17
C GLY A 424 30.29 -12.23 9.72
N ALA A 425 29.78 -13.17 8.90
CA ALA A 425 29.62 -12.95 7.46
C ALA A 425 28.62 -11.84 7.06
N ALA A 426 27.70 -11.49 7.96
CA ALA A 426 26.67 -10.48 7.72
C ALA A 426 27.02 -9.08 8.27
N GLU A 427 28.07 -8.92 9.08
CA GLU A 427 28.27 -7.71 9.89
C GLU A 427 28.47 -6.46 9.04
N GLN A 428 29.42 -6.51 8.10
CA GLN A 428 29.68 -5.39 7.19
C GLN A 428 28.47 -5.03 6.33
N GLN A 429 27.75 -6.04 5.82
CA GLN A 429 26.56 -5.82 5.00
C GLN A 429 25.45 -5.14 5.80
N VAL A 430 25.20 -5.61 7.03
CA VAL A 430 24.17 -5.06 7.91
C VAL A 430 24.47 -3.62 8.29
N GLU A 431 25.73 -3.31 8.63
CA GLU A 431 26.13 -1.94 8.95
C GLU A 431 25.96 -1.01 7.74
N THR A 432 26.46 -1.43 6.58
CA THR A 432 26.35 -0.65 5.34
C THR A 432 24.89 -0.43 4.95
N ALA A 433 24.05 -1.47 5.06
CA ALA A 433 22.62 -1.36 4.80
C ALA A 433 21.92 -0.42 5.78
N LEU A 434 22.23 -0.48 7.07
CA LEU A 434 21.65 0.42 8.07
C LEU A 434 22.02 1.89 7.81
N GLN A 435 23.29 2.17 7.50
CA GLN A 435 23.73 3.53 7.15
C GLN A 435 23.01 4.04 5.89
N TRP A 436 22.90 3.19 4.87
CA TRP A 436 22.16 3.50 3.65
C TRP A 436 20.68 3.81 3.94
N VAL A 437 20.00 2.97 4.74
CA VAL A 437 18.60 3.22 5.14
C VAL A 437 18.46 4.52 5.93
N ARG A 438 19.33 4.78 6.91
CA ARG A 438 19.30 6.01 7.72
C ARG A 438 19.48 7.27 6.88
N SER A 439 20.36 7.23 5.88
CA SER A 439 20.68 8.39 5.04
C SER A 439 19.59 8.75 4.03
N ARG A 440 18.74 7.80 3.64
CA ARG A 440 17.86 7.95 2.46
C ARG A 440 16.39 7.64 2.70
N TYR A 441 16.08 6.73 3.61
CA TYR A 441 14.73 6.14 3.75
C TYR A 441 14.04 6.51 5.06
N GLY A 442 14.65 7.38 5.88
CA GLY A 442 13.97 7.95 7.04
C GLY A 442 12.87 8.92 6.62
N TRP A 443 11.68 8.78 7.22
CA TRP A 443 10.53 9.63 6.87
C TRP A 443 10.79 11.14 7.02
N THR A 444 11.60 11.57 7.98
CA THR A 444 11.97 12.99 8.13
C THR A 444 12.61 13.57 6.87
N GLU A 445 13.52 12.82 6.23
CA GLU A 445 14.20 13.24 5.00
C GLU A 445 13.22 13.26 3.82
N LEU A 446 12.42 12.20 3.70
CA LEU A 446 11.45 12.04 2.62
C LEU A 446 10.35 13.11 2.67
N CYS A 447 9.84 13.43 3.86
CA CYS A 447 8.88 14.52 4.06
C CYS A 447 9.47 15.87 3.66
N ARG A 448 10.74 16.14 3.98
CA ARG A 448 11.40 17.39 3.57
C ARG A 448 11.57 17.47 2.06
N LYS A 449 11.99 16.36 1.43
CA LYS A 449 12.10 16.25 -0.03
C LYS A 449 10.75 16.48 -0.73
N ALA A 450 9.68 15.90 -0.18
CA ALA A 450 8.32 16.14 -0.67
C ALA A 450 7.90 17.60 -0.53
N ALA A 451 8.14 18.20 0.65
CA ALA A 451 7.83 19.59 0.94
C ALA A 451 8.54 20.54 -0.04
N SER A 452 9.86 20.41 -0.20
CA SER A 452 10.64 21.24 -1.13
C SER A 452 10.20 21.08 -2.59
N ALA A 453 9.79 19.88 -3.01
CA ALA A 453 9.28 19.67 -4.36
C ALA A 453 7.94 20.40 -4.59
N VAL A 454 7.12 20.50 -3.55
CA VAL A 454 5.83 21.21 -3.60
C VAL A 454 6.02 22.73 -3.55
N GLU A 455 6.94 23.24 -2.73
CA GLU A 455 7.27 24.68 -2.67
C GLU A 455 7.65 25.23 -4.05
N VAL A 456 8.49 24.49 -4.80
CA VAL A 456 8.91 24.87 -6.17
C VAL A 456 7.73 25.07 -7.12
N VAL A 457 6.61 24.39 -6.88
CA VAL A 457 5.41 24.43 -7.73
C VAL A 457 4.40 25.46 -7.24
N LEU A 458 4.40 25.74 -5.93
CA LEU A 458 3.62 26.82 -5.32
C LEU A 458 4.17 28.22 -5.67
N ASP A 459 5.47 28.31 -5.93
CA ASP A 459 6.17 29.56 -6.27
C ASP A 459 6.14 29.92 -7.77
N GLN A 460 5.58 29.05 -8.62
CA GLN A 460 5.41 29.26 -10.07
C GLN A 460 4.05 29.89 -10.39
#